data_AF-B4MNP0-F1
#
_entry.id   AF-B4MNP0-F1
#
_cell.length_a   1.000
_cell.length_b   1.000
_cell.length_c   1.000
_cell.angle_alpha   90.00
_cell.angle_beta   90.00
_cell.angle_gamma   90.00
#
_symmetry.space_group_name_H-M   'P 1'
#
loop_
_entity.id
_entity.type
_entity.pdbx_description
1 polymer ?
#
loop_
_entity_poly.entity_id
_entity_poly.type
_entity_poly.pdbx_seq_one_letter_code
_entity_poly.pdbx_strand_id
1 'polypeptide(L)'
;MDELMKRNPQKNPTQRELTCSVHFTNPKHKSDASSSSEEEVGSVTRLVSNPEDLELEHIFKKSPKPEDLLVKCTNRSLLEFGHNFENVPNWLDIKQPGKDPLSAVLRYMIETHMKTTVQIEINKMYFNCHLSVLQVYSKFFMDLNDLPLVVSLPEDRVSQRAFMLIYKWMLSDEPHLEREDIVAIYVAASYLRIESLLQHCWQYFDDCNCFNEDTACVLYVETLGMPALDVVRNLMLTRVQRFFLTFVATRNFLDLPVKHLHFLLDSNSICVNTEIEILFIIVRWLGHDWNKRCDHVTKLIKCIRFQSMPLWYLLCVRREESHELVLHLLKSPEVDGLINEAIAHITATMYDDGSSADQIQIGFGGQRQWIRDKSCDYHHLIGCPNTRDIRYKHFESYLLTLQQQSTDYWSKLQLLDLNDTQKCCQTGKVTLRDIYQRED
;
A
#
# COMPACT_ATOMS: atom_id res chain seq x y z
N MET A 1 45.49 18.83 -2.51
CA MET A 1 46.28 19.64 -1.58
C MET A 1 46.14 19.01 -0.23
N ASP A 2 47.04 18.07 0.03
CA ASP A 2 47.25 17.44 1.32
C ASP A 2 47.88 18.44 2.30
N GLU A 3 47.76 18.08 3.58
CA GLU A 3 48.30 18.72 4.78
C GLU A 3 47.52 19.90 5.35
N LEU A 4 46.79 19.63 6.45
CA LEU A 4 47.17 20.12 7.77
C LEU A 4 46.24 19.56 8.85
N MET A 5 46.86 19.08 9.94
CA MET A 5 46.34 18.79 11.29
C MET A 5 46.40 17.31 11.71
N LYS A 6 47.63 16.84 11.97
CA LYS A 6 47.89 15.82 12.99
C LYS A 6 47.53 16.39 14.37
N ARG A 7 46.56 15.78 15.06
CA ARG A 7 46.46 15.80 16.52
C ARG A 7 46.07 14.41 17.03
N ASN A 8 46.82 13.96 18.04
CA ASN A 8 46.87 12.62 18.63
C ASN A 8 45.49 12.02 18.99
N PRO A 9 45.28 10.70 18.83
CA PRO A 9 44.16 10.01 19.45
C PRO A 9 44.45 9.80 20.94
N GLN A 10 43.91 10.68 21.78
CA GLN A 10 43.68 10.34 23.19
C GLN A 10 42.59 9.26 23.23
N LYS A 11 43.00 8.05 23.61
CA LYS A 11 42.13 6.99 24.10
C LYS A 11 41.30 7.54 25.26
N ASN A 12 40.03 7.86 25.01
CA ASN A 12 39.03 7.92 26.06
C ASN A 12 38.21 6.64 26.03
N PRO A 13 37.95 6.04 27.20
CA PRO A 13 37.42 4.70 27.32
C PRO A 13 35.98 4.63 26.80
N THR A 14 35.72 3.54 26.08
CA THR A 14 34.40 3.05 25.70
C THR A 14 33.46 3.10 26.89
N GLN A 15 32.52 4.06 26.86
CA GLN A 15 31.37 4.10 27.75
C GLN A 15 30.47 2.94 27.32
N ARG A 16 30.75 1.75 27.87
CA ARG A 16 29.94 0.55 27.69
C ARG A 16 28.60 0.82 28.36
N GLU A 17 27.56 0.94 27.54
CA GLU A 17 26.18 1.01 28.01
C GLU A 17 25.87 -0.24 28.82
N LEU A 18 25.37 -0.02 30.03
CA LEU A 18 24.97 -1.06 30.98
C LEU A 18 23.52 -1.42 30.71
N THR A 19 23.26 -2.38 29.83
CA THR A 19 21.93 -2.99 29.69
C THR A 19 21.81 -4.19 30.62
N CYS A 20 20.84 -4.18 31.52
CA CYS A 20 20.55 -5.29 32.43
C CYS A 20 19.25 -5.97 31.98
N SER A 21 19.34 -7.21 31.52
CA SER A 21 18.21 -8.07 31.17
C SER A 21 18.10 -9.21 32.19
N VAL A 22 16.96 -9.32 32.86
CA VAL A 22 16.71 -10.29 33.94
C VAL A 22 15.54 -11.20 33.56
N HIS A 23 15.75 -12.52 33.62
CA HIS A 23 14.67 -13.51 33.55
C HIS A 23 14.45 -14.16 34.93
N PHE A 24 13.19 -14.26 35.35
CA PHE A 24 12.78 -14.89 36.59
C PHE A 24 12.46 -16.37 36.36
N THR A 25 13.16 -17.28 37.03
CA THR A 25 12.72 -18.67 37.18
C THR A 25 11.88 -18.80 38.45
N ASN A 26 10.66 -19.30 38.30
CA ASN A 26 9.77 -19.60 39.41
C ASN A 26 10.24 -20.91 40.07
N PRO A 27 10.55 -20.95 41.38
CA PRO A 27 11.04 -22.16 42.07
C PRO A 27 10.06 -23.35 42.06
N LYS A 28 8.85 -23.19 41.51
CA LYS A 28 7.87 -24.27 41.31
C LYS A 28 7.97 -25.03 39.97
N HIS A 29 8.86 -24.64 39.05
CA HIS A 29 9.01 -25.32 37.77
C HIS A 29 10.47 -25.74 37.55
N LYS A 30 10.74 -27.05 37.62
CA LYS A 30 12.04 -27.63 37.24
C LYS A 30 12.05 -27.92 35.74
N SER A 31 13.06 -27.48 35.03
CA SER A 31 13.47 -28.02 33.73
C SER A 31 14.97 -28.33 33.79
N ASP A 32 15.33 -29.48 33.24
CA ASP A 32 16.60 -30.16 33.43
C ASP A 32 17.82 -29.38 32.88
N ALA A 33 18.91 -29.43 33.64
CA ALA A 33 20.18 -28.76 33.34
C ALA A 33 21.05 -29.57 32.37
N SER A 34 21.75 -28.87 31.47
CA SER A 34 22.93 -29.38 30.77
C SER A 34 24.11 -28.42 30.92
N SER A 35 25.26 -29.03 31.20
CA SER A 35 26.56 -28.46 31.55
C SER A 35 27.23 -27.58 30.49
N SER A 36 27.99 -26.57 30.95
CA SER A 36 29.32 -26.30 30.40
C SER A 36 30.20 -25.51 31.40
N SER A 37 31.43 -25.97 31.52
CA SER A 37 32.56 -25.47 32.31
C SER A 37 33.27 -24.30 31.61
N GLU A 38 33.65 -23.23 32.33
CA GLU A 38 34.76 -22.36 31.93
C GLU A 38 35.55 -21.80 33.14
N GLU A 39 36.84 -21.59 32.89
CA GLU A 39 37.95 -21.38 33.81
C GLU A 39 38.03 -19.95 34.40
N GLU A 40 38.57 -19.85 35.62
CA GLU A 40 38.86 -18.59 36.33
C GLU A 40 40.12 -17.88 35.80
N VAL A 41 40.01 -16.58 35.48
CA VAL A 41 41.11 -15.62 35.67
C VAL A 41 40.54 -14.26 36.12
N GLY A 42 41.10 -13.69 37.19
CA GLY A 42 40.51 -12.59 37.96
C GLY A 42 40.67 -11.16 37.43
N SER A 43 39.66 -10.33 37.70
CA SER A 43 39.72 -8.89 38.02
C SER A 43 38.29 -8.43 38.42
N VAL A 44 38.09 -7.94 39.64
CA VAL A 44 36.74 -7.76 40.25
C VAL A 44 36.09 -6.43 39.82
N THR A 45 35.54 -6.44 38.60
CA THR A 45 34.25 -5.80 38.27
C THR A 45 33.55 -6.75 37.29
N ARG A 46 32.81 -7.71 37.83
CA ARG A 46 32.05 -8.67 37.01
C ARG A 46 30.76 -8.00 36.57
N LEU A 47 30.66 -7.64 35.30
CA LEU A 47 29.39 -7.20 34.70
C LEU A 47 28.46 -8.41 34.64
N VAL A 48 27.42 -8.39 35.47
CA VAL A 48 26.34 -9.40 35.44
C VAL A 48 25.48 -9.11 34.23
N SER A 49 25.80 -9.79 33.13
CA SER A 49 25.18 -9.53 31.82
C SER A 49 24.12 -10.59 31.48
N ASN A 50 24.23 -11.78 32.09
CA ASN A 50 23.40 -12.94 31.82
C ASN A 50 22.61 -13.38 33.08
N PRO A 51 21.42 -13.99 32.92
CA PRO A 51 20.56 -14.39 34.04
C PRO A 51 21.18 -15.45 34.96
N GLU A 52 22.08 -16.27 34.44
CA GLU A 52 22.81 -17.31 35.21
C GLU A 52 23.81 -16.68 36.21
N ASP A 53 24.32 -15.47 35.92
CA ASP A 53 25.22 -14.74 36.83
C ASP A 53 24.47 -14.05 37.99
N LEU A 54 23.13 -14.06 38.01
CA LEU A 54 22.30 -13.58 39.13
C LEU A 54 22.02 -14.66 40.19
N GLU A 55 22.43 -15.90 39.94
CA GLU A 55 22.39 -16.96 40.95
C GLU A 55 23.40 -16.63 42.07
N LEU A 56 22.84 -16.09 43.16
CA LEU A 56 23.59 -15.61 44.34
C LEU A 56 24.57 -16.65 44.91
N GLU A 57 24.32 -17.95 44.70
CA GLU A 57 25.15 -19.06 45.18
C GLU A 57 26.56 -19.11 44.55
N HIS A 58 26.73 -18.54 43.35
CA HIS A 58 28.03 -18.50 42.66
C HIS A 58 28.84 -17.24 42.98
N ILE A 59 28.21 -16.17 43.47
CA ILE A 59 28.87 -14.88 43.71
C ILE A 59 29.56 -14.81 45.09
N PHE A 60 29.03 -15.52 46.10
CA PHE A 60 29.44 -15.33 47.51
C PHE A 60 30.17 -16.51 48.16
N LYS A 61 30.59 -17.54 47.42
CA LYS A 61 31.36 -18.66 47.99
C LYS A 61 32.75 -18.20 48.46
N LYS A 62 32.86 -17.83 49.75
CA LYS A 62 34.13 -17.80 50.48
C LYS A 62 34.46 -19.23 50.91
N SER A 63 35.47 -19.85 50.30
CA SER A 63 36.06 -21.08 50.81
C SER A 63 36.86 -20.79 52.10
N PRO A 64 36.66 -21.53 53.20
CA PRO A 64 37.50 -21.40 54.38
C PRO A 64 38.88 -22.03 54.11
N LYS A 65 39.96 -21.33 54.46
CA LYS A 65 41.33 -21.87 54.42
C LYS A 65 41.56 -22.79 55.64
N PRO A 66 42.17 -23.98 55.48
CA PRO A 66 42.29 -24.94 56.57
C PRO A 66 43.65 -24.85 57.27
N GLU A 67 43.85 -23.90 58.19
CA GLU A 67 44.98 -23.95 59.14
C GLU A 67 44.55 -23.37 60.50
N ASP A 68 44.40 -24.25 61.49
CA ASP A 68 44.96 -24.14 62.85
C ASP A 68 44.20 -25.03 63.84
N LEU A 69 44.69 -26.26 63.98
CA LEU A 69 44.37 -27.17 65.09
C LEU A 69 45.21 -26.78 66.31
N LEU A 70 44.69 -25.91 67.19
CA LEU A 70 45.17 -25.82 68.58
C LEU A 70 43.99 -25.59 69.54
N VAL A 71 43.86 -26.52 70.48
CA VAL A 71 42.80 -26.63 71.50
C VAL A 71 42.71 -25.36 72.36
N LYS A 72 41.52 -24.74 72.44
CA LYS A 72 41.20 -23.76 73.50
C LYS A 72 39.69 -23.65 73.75
N CYS A 73 39.34 -23.68 75.05
CA CYS A 73 38.10 -23.29 75.74
C CYS A 73 36.76 -23.36 74.99
N THR A 74 35.85 -24.15 75.56
CA THR A 74 34.48 -24.41 75.14
C THR A 74 33.54 -23.21 75.31
N ASN A 75 33.71 -22.17 74.49
CA ASN A 75 32.67 -21.18 74.21
C ASN A 75 32.41 -21.19 72.70
N ARG A 76 31.62 -22.17 72.24
CA ARG A 76 31.26 -22.27 70.81
C ARG A 76 30.32 -21.13 70.44
N SER A 77 30.46 -20.60 69.23
CA SER A 77 29.55 -19.56 68.71
C SER A 77 28.13 -20.11 68.49
N LEU A 78 27.11 -19.24 68.43
CA LEU A 78 25.73 -19.66 68.14
C LEU A 78 25.63 -20.42 66.81
N LEU A 79 26.40 -20.01 65.79
CA LEU A 79 26.51 -20.68 64.50
C LEU A 79 27.12 -22.09 64.63
N GLU A 80 28.16 -22.26 65.46
CA GLU A 80 28.76 -23.56 65.77
C GLU A 80 27.85 -24.49 66.58
N PHE A 81 26.87 -23.93 67.30
CA PHE A 81 25.77 -24.66 67.95
C PHE A 81 24.60 -24.99 67.00
N GLY A 82 24.72 -24.67 65.71
CA GLY A 82 23.67 -24.93 64.71
C GLY A 82 22.54 -23.91 64.71
N HIS A 83 22.67 -22.81 65.46
CA HIS A 83 21.76 -21.68 65.37
C HIS A 83 22.23 -20.75 64.25
N ASN A 84 21.66 -20.88 63.06
CA ASN A 84 21.77 -19.86 62.02
C ASN A 84 20.43 -19.11 61.87
N PHE A 85 20.49 -17.86 61.39
CA PHE A 85 19.29 -17.09 61.08
C PHE A 85 18.72 -17.45 59.69
N GLU A 86 19.46 -18.23 58.90
CA GLU A 86 19.11 -18.58 57.52
C GLU A 86 18.15 -19.80 57.46
N ASN A 87 18.28 -20.77 58.38
CA ASN A 87 17.42 -21.96 58.40
C ASN A 87 16.19 -21.72 59.29
N VAL A 88 15.30 -20.86 58.84
CA VAL A 88 13.98 -20.73 59.47
C VAL A 88 13.06 -21.83 58.91
N PRO A 89 12.59 -22.78 59.74
CA PRO A 89 11.65 -23.80 59.29
C PRO A 89 10.40 -23.13 58.70
N ASN A 90 9.94 -23.64 57.55
CA ASN A 90 8.73 -23.16 56.88
C ASN A 90 8.80 -21.68 56.43
N TRP A 91 10.00 -21.11 56.22
CA TRP A 91 10.17 -19.73 55.72
C TRP A 91 9.41 -19.48 54.41
N LEU A 92 9.40 -20.46 53.51
CA LEU A 92 8.70 -20.41 52.22
C LEU A 92 7.17 -20.51 52.36
N ASP A 93 6.66 -20.98 53.51
CA ASP A 93 5.23 -21.09 53.79
C ASP A 93 4.64 -19.79 54.35
N ILE A 94 5.49 -18.82 54.70
CA ILE A 94 5.06 -17.49 55.13
C ILE A 94 4.39 -16.79 53.94
N LYS A 95 3.14 -16.34 54.12
CA LYS A 95 2.40 -15.58 53.10
C LYS A 95 3.14 -14.27 52.82
N GLN A 96 3.84 -14.24 51.69
CA GLN A 96 4.50 -13.03 51.21
C GLN A 96 3.47 -12.04 50.66
N PRO A 97 3.68 -10.72 50.83
CA PRO A 97 2.85 -9.74 50.17
C PRO A 97 2.95 -9.89 48.65
N GLY A 98 1.81 -9.77 47.97
CA GLY A 98 1.79 -9.76 46.52
C GLY A 98 2.54 -8.53 45.99
N LYS A 99 3.37 -8.73 44.98
CA LYS A 99 4.01 -7.64 44.23
C LYS A 99 3.16 -7.33 43.00
N ASP A 100 2.94 -6.06 42.72
CA ASP A 100 2.28 -5.64 41.47
C ASP A 100 3.08 -6.14 40.25
N PRO A 101 2.42 -6.73 39.25
CA PRO A 101 3.11 -7.21 38.07
C PRO A 101 3.75 -6.03 37.34
N LEU A 102 5.01 -6.19 36.92
CA LEU A 102 5.79 -5.14 36.25
C LEU A 102 5.04 -4.56 35.03
N SER A 103 4.33 -5.40 34.28
CA SER A 103 3.51 -5.00 33.14
C SER A 103 2.41 -4.01 33.51
N ALA A 104 1.73 -4.17 34.65
CA ALA A 104 0.69 -3.25 35.10
C ALA A 104 1.28 -1.90 35.53
N VAL A 105 2.42 -1.92 36.24
CA VAL A 105 3.11 -0.69 36.67
C VAL A 105 3.63 0.08 35.46
N LEU A 106 4.28 -0.60 34.51
CA LEU A 106 4.76 0.02 33.27
C LEU A 106 3.62 0.57 32.42
N ARG A 107 2.53 -0.19 32.28
CA ARG A 107 1.32 0.28 31.59
C ARG A 107 0.78 1.56 32.21
N TYR A 108 0.60 1.58 33.54
CA TYR A 108 0.16 2.77 34.25
C TYR A 108 1.10 3.97 34.02
N MET A 109 2.42 3.76 34.08
CA MET A 109 3.39 4.83 33.82
C MET A 109 3.27 5.40 32.40
N ILE A 110 3.10 4.52 31.41
CA ILE A 110 3.00 4.90 30.01
C ILE A 110 1.67 5.63 29.73
N GLU A 111 0.55 5.09 30.21
CA GLU A 111 -0.79 5.67 30.04
C GLU A 111 -0.92 7.05 30.72
N THR A 112 -0.24 7.24 31.85
CA THR A 112 -0.22 8.54 32.56
C THR A 112 0.86 9.49 32.07
N HIS A 113 1.59 9.14 30.99
CA HIS A 113 2.69 9.93 30.43
C HIS A 113 3.76 10.32 31.47
N MET A 114 4.03 9.45 32.44
CA MET A 114 5.06 9.68 33.45
C MET A 114 6.43 9.24 32.95
N LYS A 115 7.47 10.03 33.26
CA LYS A 115 8.89 9.69 32.98
C LYS A 115 9.19 9.49 31.49
N THR A 116 8.59 10.30 30.62
CA THR A 116 8.96 10.40 29.20
C THR A 116 10.46 10.72 29.06
N THR A 117 11.14 10.03 28.16
CA THR A 117 12.61 10.09 28.01
C THR A 117 13.07 10.86 26.78
N VAL A 118 12.16 11.16 25.85
CA VAL A 118 12.47 11.87 24.59
C VAL A 118 11.37 12.86 24.24
N GLN A 119 11.75 13.94 23.57
CA GLN A 119 10.86 14.97 23.05
C GLN A 119 10.91 14.97 21.52
N ILE A 120 9.76 14.77 20.87
CA ILE A 120 9.66 14.80 19.41
C ILE A 120 9.22 16.20 18.98
N GLU A 121 10.01 16.84 18.11
CA GLU A 121 9.72 18.16 17.55
C GLU A 121 9.19 18.04 16.13
N ILE A 122 8.01 18.62 15.87
CA ILE A 122 7.40 18.68 14.54
C ILE A 122 6.80 20.08 14.35
N ASN A 123 7.37 20.86 13.42
CA ASN A 123 6.94 22.24 13.15
C ASN A 123 6.74 23.06 14.43
N LYS A 124 7.78 23.11 15.29
CA LYS A 124 7.82 23.84 16.56
C LYS A 124 6.80 23.38 17.63
N MET A 125 6.08 22.29 17.40
CA MET A 125 5.33 21.60 18.44
C MET A 125 6.16 20.45 18.99
N TYR A 126 6.00 20.20 20.29
CA TYR A 126 6.78 19.22 21.03
C TYR A 126 5.89 18.16 21.66
N PHE A 127 6.26 16.89 21.49
CA PHE A 127 5.56 15.73 22.05
C PHE A 127 6.49 15.00 23.01
N ASN A 128 6.09 14.87 24.27
CA ASN A 128 6.84 14.10 25.27
C ASN A 128 6.46 12.62 25.14
N CYS A 129 7.44 11.79 24.80
CA CYS A 129 7.25 10.39 24.48
C CYS A 129 8.21 9.48 25.28
N HIS A 130 7.84 8.20 25.34
CA HIS A 130 8.69 7.14 25.85
C HIS A 130 9.53 6.58 24.70
N LEU A 131 10.85 6.76 24.74
CA LEU A 131 11.74 6.28 23.67
C LEU A 131 11.65 4.76 23.50
N SER A 132 11.52 4.03 24.60
CA SER A 132 11.35 2.56 24.57
C SER A 132 10.13 2.13 23.76
N VAL A 133 8.99 2.81 23.91
CA VAL A 133 7.78 2.53 23.13
C VAL A 133 8.04 2.79 21.65
N LEU A 134 8.65 3.92 21.31
CA LEU A 134 8.98 4.25 19.92
C LEU A 134 9.90 3.19 19.30
N GLN A 135 10.94 2.76 20.02
CA GLN A 135 11.91 1.77 19.56
C GLN A 135 11.32 0.37 19.36
N VAL A 136 10.31 -0.02 20.14
CA VAL A 136 9.62 -1.31 19.97
C VAL A 136 8.94 -1.40 18.61
N TYR A 137 8.32 -0.31 18.13
CA TYR A 137 7.51 -0.34 16.92
C TYR A 137 8.21 0.24 15.68
N SER A 138 9.17 1.13 15.86
CA SER A 138 9.77 1.91 14.77
C SER A 138 11.26 1.61 14.62
N LYS A 139 11.64 1.09 13.45
CA LYS A 139 13.06 0.92 13.08
C LYS A 139 13.79 2.26 13.00
N PHE A 140 13.07 3.34 12.66
CA PHE A 140 13.65 4.69 12.67
C PHE A 140 14.22 5.07 14.03
N PHE A 141 13.46 4.87 15.11
CA PHE A 141 13.94 5.18 16.45
C PHE A 141 14.90 4.12 17.01
N MET A 142 14.78 2.87 16.56
CA MET A 142 15.67 1.77 16.97
C MET A 142 17.12 1.98 16.48
N ASP A 143 17.29 2.53 15.27
CA ASP A 143 18.60 2.78 14.65
C ASP A 143 19.29 4.08 15.12
N LEU A 144 18.70 4.81 16.08
CA LEU A 144 19.33 6.01 16.63
C LEU A 144 20.53 5.60 17.49
N ASN A 145 21.72 6.01 17.08
CA ASN A 145 22.99 5.63 17.74
C ASN A 145 23.16 6.28 19.12
N ASP A 146 22.58 7.46 19.33
CA ASP A 146 22.60 8.16 20.61
C ASP A 146 21.21 8.05 21.27
N LEU A 147 21.12 8.33 22.57
CA LEU A 147 19.86 8.55 23.29
C LEU A 147 19.49 10.04 23.19
N PRO A 148 18.85 10.51 22.11
CA PRO A 148 18.55 11.92 21.95
C PRO A 148 17.51 12.37 22.98
N LEU A 149 17.75 13.53 23.58
CA LEU A 149 16.72 14.21 24.37
C LEU A 149 15.63 14.80 23.46
N VAL A 150 16.00 15.24 22.25
CA VAL A 150 15.09 15.85 21.27
C VAL A 150 15.33 15.26 19.88
N VAL A 151 14.27 14.84 19.20
CA VAL A 151 14.31 14.37 17.80
C VAL A 151 13.38 15.23 16.95
N SER A 152 13.94 15.92 15.95
CA SER A 152 13.16 16.71 15.00
C SER A 152 12.72 15.84 13.82
N LEU A 153 11.42 15.84 13.53
CA LEU A 153 10.86 15.17 12.36
C LEU A 153 10.41 16.20 11.30
N PRO A 154 10.56 15.88 10.01
CA PRO A 154 10.15 16.77 8.92
C PRO A 154 8.62 16.77 8.74
N GLU A 155 8.01 17.96 8.76
CA GLU A 155 6.55 18.13 8.67
C GLU A 155 5.96 17.65 7.33
N ASP A 156 6.72 17.73 6.23
CA ASP A 156 6.30 17.25 4.91
C ASP A 156 6.13 15.71 4.85
N ARG A 157 6.73 14.97 5.79
CA ARG A 157 6.62 13.50 5.88
C ARG A 157 5.81 13.04 7.07
N VAL A 158 5.89 13.76 8.18
CA VAL A 158 5.23 13.41 9.43
C VAL A 158 4.51 14.65 9.95
N SER A 159 3.20 14.74 9.71
CA SER A 159 2.40 15.81 10.30
C SER A 159 2.21 15.58 11.80
N GLN A 160 1.96 16.67 12.54
CA GLN A 160 1.69 16.63 13.98
C GLN A 160 0.52 15.68 14.32
N ARG A 161 -0.57 15.77 13.55
CA ARG A 161 -1.75 14.90 13.71
C ARG A 161 -1.41 13.44 13.44
N ALA A 162 -0.70 13.14 12.34
CA ALA A 162 -0.31 11.78 12.01
C ALA A 162 0.59 11.19 13.10
N PHE A 163 1.60 11.93 13.58
CA PHE A 163 2.46 11.48 14.67
C PHE A 163 1.68 11.18 15.94
N MET A 164 0.77 12.07 16.34
CA MET A 164 -0.07 11.88 17.52
C MET A 164 -0.93 10.60 17.41
N LEU A 165 -1.54 10.36 16.24
CA LEU A 165 -2.35 9.17 15.99
C LEU A 165 -1.49 7.89 15.98
N ILE A 166 -0.29 7.96 15.40
CA ILE A 166 0.68 6.86 15.42
C ILE A 166 1.12 6.56 16.85
N TYR A 167 1.41 7.58 17.65
CA TYR A 167 1.82 7.38 19.03
C TYR A 167 0.67 6.79 19.86
N LYS A 168 -0.55 7.32 19.71
CA LYS A 168 -1.76 6.73 20.31
C LYS A 168 -1.95 5.27 19.87
N TRP A 169 -1.70 4.96 18.60
CA TRP A 169 -1.75 3.59 18.07
C TRP A 169 -0.75 2.67 18.79
N MET A 170 0.48 3.13 19.05
CA MET A 170 1.49 2.35 19.78
C MET A 170 1.12 2.08 21.24
N LEU A 171 0.32 2.96 21.85
CA LEU A 171 -0.11 2.83 23.24
C LEU A 171 -1.38 1.99 23.42
N SER A 172 -2.13 1.77 22.33
CA SER A 172 -3.45 1.14 22.37
C SER A 172 -3.35 -0.36 22.15
N ASP A 173 -4.08 -1.15 22.95
CA ASP A 173 -4.22 -2.59 22.71
C ASP A 173 -5.10 -2.88 21.48
N GLU A 174 -6.14 -2.07 21.28
CA GLU A 174 -7.10 -2.21 20.17
C GLU A 174 -7.18 -0.90 19.37
N PRO A 175 -6.14 -0.55 18.60
CA PRO A 175 -6.13 0.72 17.90
C PRO A 175 -7.14 0.74 16.73
N HIS A 176 -7.89 1.84 16.62
CA HIS A 176 -8.76 2.11 15.48
C HIS A 176 -8.16 3.24 14.62
N LEU A 177 -8.11 3.02 13.30
CA LEU A 177 -7.63 4.01 12.34
C LEU A 177 -8.83 4.63 11.61
N GLU A 178 -8.90 5.95 11.60
CA GLU A 178 -9.94 6.67 10.87
C GLU A 178 -9.57 6.81 9.40
N ARG A 179 -10.57 6.67 8.52
CA ARG A 179 -10.39 6.73 7.06
C ARG A 179 -9.79 8.06 6.61
N GLU A 180 -10.16 9.17 7.26
CA GLU A 180 -9.67 10.52 6.91
C GLU A 180 -8.15 10.67 7.11
N ASP A 181 -7.56 9.91 8.04
CA ASP A 181 -6.15 10.04 8.38
C ASP A 181 -5.26 8.96 7.76
N ILE A 182 -5.86 7.91 7.19
CA ILE A 182 -5.12 6.70 6.82
C ILE A 182 -3.96 6.98 5.85
N VAL A 183 -4.14 7.93 4.94
CA VAL A 183 -3.11 8.35 3.98
C VAL A 183 -1.94 9.02 4.70
N ALA A 184 -2.23 9.99 5.58
CA ALA A 184 -1.22 10.71 6.35
C ALA A 184 -0.48 9.77 7.32
N ILE A 185 -1.21 8.86 7.97
CA ILE A 185 -0.66 7.82 8.85
C ILE A 185 0.26 6.90 8.06
N TYR A 186 -0.16 6.42 6.89
CA TYR A 186 0.67 5.52 6.07
C TYR A 186 1.97 6.18 5.63
N VAL A 187 1.92 7.45 5.19
CA VAL A 187 3.10 8.20 4.77
C VAL A 187 4.06 8.40 5.96
N ALA A 188 3.54 8.80 7.11
CA ALA A 188 4.33 8.97 8.32
C ALA A 188 4.90 7.64 8.84
N ALA A 189 4.12 6.56 8.83
CA ALA A 189 4.55 5.22 9.22
C ALA A 189 5.63 4.65 8.28
N SER A 190 5.55 5.00 6.98
CA SER A 190 6.57 4.65 6.00
C SER A 190 7.89 5.35 6.32
N TYR A 191 7.86 6.66 6.59
CA TYR A 191 9.03 7.42 7.01
C TYR A 191 9.63 6.90 8.32
N LEU A 192 8.78 6.65 9.32
CA LEU A 192 9.17 6.11 10.62
C LEU A 192 9.48 4.61 10.60
N ARG A 193 9.32 3.92 9.47
CA ARG A 193 9.59 2.49 9.30
C ARG A 193 8.87 1.62 10.34
N ILE A 194 7.57 1.81 10.48
CA ILE A 194 6.69 1.07 11.40
C ILE A 194 5.92 -0.02 10.62
N GLU A 195 6.50 -1.21 10.51
CA GLU A 195 5.98 -2.27 9.62
C GLU A 195 4.59 -2.79 10.02
N SER A 196 4.34 -2.98 11.32
CA SER A 196 3.06 -3.45 11.84
C SER A 196 1.91 -2.46 11.57
N LEU A 197 2.18 -1.15 11.66
CA LEU A 197 1.21 -0.12 11.33
C LEU A 197 0.97 -0.03 9.81
N LEU A 198 2.02 -0.17 8.99
CA LEU A 198 1.87 -0.23 7.53
C LEU A 198 0.99 -1.41 7.10
N GLN A 199 1.18 -2.59 7.73
CA GLN A 199 0.33 -3.76 7.51
C GLN A 199 -1.13 -3.52 7.94
N HIS A 200 -1.35 -2.86 9.08
CA HIS A 200 -2.69 -2.50 9.52
C HIS A 200 -3.36 -1.54 8.51
N CYS A 201 -2.67 -0.49 8.07
CA CYS A 201 -3.20 0.40 7.02
C CYS A 201 -3.53 -0.37 5.73
N TRP A 202 -2.72 -1.38 5.38
CA TRP A 202 -2.91 -2.18 4.17
C TRP A 202 -4.23 -2.95 4.16
N GLN A 203 -4.73 -3.38 5.32
CA GLN A 203 -6.02 -4.07 5.44
C GLN A 203 -7.17 -3.21 4.90
N TYR A 204 -7.11 -1.89 5.11
CA TYR A 204 -8.10 -0.97 4.55
C TYR A 204 -7.84 -0.67 3.08
N PHE A 205 -6.58 -0.51 2.67
CA PHE A 205 -6.27 -0.27 1.26
C PHE A 205 -6.65 -1.45 0.36
N ASP A 206 -6.59 -2.68 0.85
CA ASP A 206 -6.95 -3.90 0.10
C ASP A 206 -8.47 -4.15 0.05
N ASP A 207 -9.23 -3.66 1.02
CA ASP A 207 -10.69 -3.80 1.07
C ASP A 207 -11.41 -2.87 0.06
N CYS A 208 -12.09 -3.48 -0.91
CA CYS A 208 -12.89 -2.78 -1.92
C CYS A 208 -14.12 -2.03 -1.34
N ASN A 209 -14.56 -2.36 -0.12
CA ASN A 209 -15.61 -1.59 0.57
C ASN A 209 -15.06 -0.28 1.14
N CYS A 210 -13.78 -0.30 1.56
CA CYS A 210 -13.09 0.90 2.03
C CYS A 210 -12.72 1.81 0.85
N PHE A 211 -12.19 1.24 -0.24
CA PHE A 211 -11.85 1.96 -1.46
C PHE A 211 -12.52 1.32 -2.68
N ASN A 212 -13.75 1.75 -2.95
CA ASN A 212 -14.49 1.44 -4.17
C ASN A 212 -13.92 2.25 -5.38
N GLU A 213 -14.46 2.06 -6.59
CA GLU A 213 -13.84 2.57 -7.82
C GLU A 213 -13.61 4.09 -7.86
N ASP A 214 -14.60 4.89 -7.47
CA ASP A 214 -14.50 6.34 -7.49
C ASP A 214 -13.55 6.85 -6.41
N THR A 215 -13.67 6.36 -5.16
CA THR A 215 -12.77 6.78 -4.09
C THR A 215 -11.33 6.28 -4.29
N ALA A 216 -11.14 5.12 -4.92
CA ALA A 216 -9.83 4.64 -5.35
C ALA A 216 -9.23 5.58 -6.41
N CYS A 217 -10.03 6.02 -7.38
CA CYS A 217 -9.59 6.98 -8.40
C CYS A 217 -9.21 8.33 -7.78
N VAL A 218 -10.02 8.85 -6.85
CA VAL A 218 -9.73 10.08 -6.10
C VAL A 218 -8.42 9.93 -5.31
N LEU A 219 -8.27 8.85 -4.54
CA LEU A 219 -7.05 8.58 -3.79
C LEU A 219 -5.82 8.53 -4.72
N TYR A 220 -5.93 7.86 -5.87
CA TYR A 220 -4.87 7.81 -6.86
C TYR A 220 -4.45 9.22 -7.32
N VAL A 221 -5.41 10.08 -7.66
CA VAL A 221 -5.17 11.44 -8.15
C VAL A 221 -4.53 12.31 -7.07
N GLU A 222 -5.08 12.32 -5.86
CA GLU A 222 -4.62 13.17 -4.76
C GLU A 222 -3.20 12.81 -4.31
N THR A 223 -2.81 11.55 -4.49
CA THR A 223 -1.54 11.03 -3.99
C THR A 223 -0.43 11.01 -5.03
N LEU A 224 -0.64 11.53 -6.26
CA LEU A 224 0.35 11.53 -7.37
C LEU A 224 1.74 12.09 -6.98
N GLY A 225 1.79 13.05 -6.06
CA GLY A 225 3.04 13.66 -5.57
C GLY A 225 3.73 12.91 -4.42
N MET A 226 3.20 11.77 -3.98
CA MET A 226 3.65 11.08 -2.75
C MET A 226 4.29 9.73 -3.05
N PRO A 227 5.64 9.61 -3.09
CA PRO A 227 6.33 8.36 -3.46
C PRO A 227 6.05 7.19 -2.52
N ALA A 228 5.76 7.47 -1.24
CA ALA A 228 5.44 6.42 -0.26
C ALA A 228 4.20 5.61 -0.66
N LEU A 229 3.30 6.17 -1.49
CA LEU A 229 2.04 5.58 -1.88
C LEU A 229 2.08 4.94 -3.28
N ASP A 230 3.26 4.80 -3.91
CA ASP A 230 3.38 4.25 -5.27
C ASP A 230 2.69 2.89 -5.42
N VAL A 231 2.88 1.98 -4.46
CA VAL A 231 2.25 0.66 -4.47
C VAL A 231 0.73 0.75 -4.27
N VAL A 232 0.28 1.63 -3.35
CA VAL A 232 -1.15 1.88 -3.12
C VAL A 232 -1.80 2.41 -4.40
N ARG A 233 -1.17 3.35 -5.09
CA ARG A 233 -1.69 3.93 -6.33
C ARG A 233 -1.87 2.90 -7.43
N ASN A 234 -0.91 1.98 -7.58
CA ASN A 234 -1.03 0.89 -8.55
C ASN A 234 -2.23 -0.01 -8.22
N LEU A 235 -2.44 -0.32 -6.94
CA LEU A 235 -3.61 -1.06 -6.47
C LEU A 235 -4.91 -0.28 -6.77
N MET A 236 -4.94 1.02 -6.52
CA MET A 236 -6.14 1.83 -6.79
C MET A 236 -6.52 1.86 -8.28
N LEU A 237 -5.53 1.92 -9.17
CA LEU A 237 -5.79 1.86 -10.61
C LEU A 237 -6.43 0.55 -11.06
N THR A 238 -6.12 -0.59 -10.42
CA THR A 238 -6.71 -1.88 -10.79
C THR A 238 -8.20 -1.95 -10.53
N ARG A 239 -8.71 -1.10 -9.63
CA ARG A 239 -10.12 -1.00 -9.27
C ARG A 239 -10.93 -0.15 -10.24
N VAL A 240 -10.30 0.70 -11.05
CA VAL A 240 -11.01 1.56 -12.00
C VAL A 240 -11.56 0.71 -13.14
N GLN A 241 -12.86 0.42 -13.10
CA GLN A 241 -13.54 -0.40 -14.09
C GLN A 241 -14.66 0.41 -14.74
N ARG A 242 -15.83 0.46 -14.11
CA ARG A 242 -17.03 1.20 -14.54
C ARG A 242 -16.87 2.70 -14.38
N PHE A 243 -16.04 3.13 -13.43
CA PHE A 243 -15.69 4.54 -13.27
C PHE A 243 -14.78 5.07 -14.38
N PHE A 244 -14.20 4.19 -15.22
CA PHE A 244 -13.18 4.55 -16.21
C PHE A 244 -13.61 5.67 -17.17
N LEU A 245 -14.77 5.57 -17.83
CA LEU A 245 -15.22 6.62 -18.75
C LEU A 245 -15.54 7.94 -18.04
N THR A 246 -16.02 7.86 -16.78
CA THR A 246 -16.20 9.05 -15.94
C THR A 246 -14.86 9.71 -15.65
N PHE A 247 -13.83 8.91 -15.33
CA PHE A 247 -12.48 9.40 -15.14
C PHE A 247 -11.90 10.02 -16.41
N VAL A 248 -12.04 9.38 -17.57
CA VAL A 248 -11.63 9.89 -18.89
C VAL A 248 -12.21 11.27 -19.21
N ALA A 249 -13.44 11.53 -18.75
CA ALA A 249 -14.09 12.82 -18.93
C ALA A 249 -13.39 13.94 -18.15
N THR A 250 -12.65 13.65 -17.08
CA THR A 250 -12.01 14.66 -16.22
C THR A 250 -10.72 15.24 -16.79
N ARG A 251 -10.30 16.40 -16.26
CA ARG A 251 -8.95 16.94 -16.49
C ARG A 251 -7.86 16.08 -15.86
N ASN A 252 -8.13 15.50 -14.69
CA ASN A 252 -7.17 14.66 -13.98
C ASN A 252 -6.71 13.46 -14.83
N PHE A 253 -7.58 12.95 -15.71
CA PHE A 253 -7.20 11.93 -16.69
C PHE A 253 -6.14 12.41 -17.70
N LEU A 254 -6.22 13.66 -18.14
CA LEU A 254 -5.26 14.23 -19.09
C LEU A 254 -3.85 14.38 -18.47
N ASP A 255 -3.78 14.47 -17.15
CA ASP A 255 -2.53 14.58 -16.38
C ASP A 255 -1.92 13.19 -16.04
N LEU A 256 -2.52 12.08 -16.50
CA LEU A 256 -1.98 10.74 -16.22
C LEU A 256 -0.58 10.55 -16.82
N PRO A 257 0.36 9.98 -16.05
CA PRO A 257 1.60 9.47 -16.59
C PRO A 257 1.35 8.35 -17.61
N VAL A 258 2.12 8.32 -18.70
CA VAL A 258 1.99 7.32 -19.78
C VAL A 258 2.04 5.88 -19.26
N LYS A 259 2.82 5.60 -18.21
CA LYS A 259 2.93 4.26 -17.60
C LYS A 259 1.59 3.79 -17.04
N HIS A 260 0.87 4.67 -16.34
CA HIS A 260 -0.42 4.37 -15.72
C HIS A 260 -1.54 4.33 -16.77
N LEU A 261 -1.49 5.21 -17.78
CA LEU A 261 -2.40 5.14 -18.92
C LEU A 261 -2.26 3.80 -19.64
N HIS A 262 -1.04 3.39 -19.97
CA HIS A 262 -0.80 2.09 -20.60
C HIS A 262 -1.30 0.94 -19.72
N PHE A 263 -1.05 0.98 -18.41
CA PHE A 263 -1.57 -0.03 -17.49
C PHE A 263 -3.10 -0.16 -17.54
N LEU A 264 -3.82 0.96 -17.52
CA LEU A 264 -5.29 0.97 -17.64
C LEU A 264 -5.74 0.42 -19.00
N LEU A 265 -5.15 0.94 -20.09
CA LEU A 265 -5.54 0.56 -21.45
C LEU A 265 -5.13 -0.87 -21.82
N ASP A 266 -4.16 -1.48 -21.16
CA ASP A 266 -3.82 -2.89 -21.40
C ASP A 266 -4.81 -3.84 -20.71
N SER A 267 -5.49 -3.38 -19.65
CA SER A 267 -6.38 -4.20 -18.82
C SER A 267 -7.69 -4.62 -19.48
N ASN A 268 -8.09 -5.88 -19.31
CA ASN A 268 -9.42 -6.39 -19.69
C ASN A 268 -10.55 -5.89 -18.77
N SER A 269 -10.23 -5.34 -17.59
CA SER A 269 -11.22 -4.99 -16.56
C SER A 269 -11.91 -3.66 -16.79
N ILE A 270 -11.31 -2.75 -17.56
CA ILE A 270 -11.92 -1.44 -17.81
C ILE A 270 -13.23 -1.58 -18.58
N CYS A 271 -14.19 -0.74 -18.25
CA CYS A 271 -15.50 -0.76 -18.87
C CYS A 271 -15.63 0.35 -19.92
N VAL A 272 -15.98 -0.02 -21.15
CA VAL A 272 -16.22 0.90 -22.27
C VAL A 272 -17.49 0.55 -23.03
N ASN A 273 -18.09 1.49 -23.76
CA ASN A 273 -19.21 1.19 -24.66
C ASN A 273 -18.74 0.52 -25.95
N THR A 274 -17.52 0.81 -26.40
CA THR A 274 -16.91 0.20 -27.58
C THR A 274 -15.41 0.34 -27.58
N GLU A 275 -14.69 -0.62 -28.20
CA GLU A 275 -13.24 -0.52 -28.39
C GLU A 275 -12.84 0.71 -29.21
N ILE A 276 -13.76 1.27 -30.01
CA ILE A 276 -13.54 2.56 -30.69
C ILE A 276 -13.28 3.69 -29.69
N GLU A 277 -13.90 3.66 -28.49
CA GLU A 277 -13.63 4.65 -27.45
C GLU A 277 -12.17 4.58 -26.97
N ILE A 278 -11.52 3.42 -26.98
CA ILE A 278 -10.10 3.30 -26.60
C ILE A 278 -9.21 4.10 -27.55
N LEU A 279 -9.46 4.04 -28.86
CA LEU A 279 -8.79 4.88 -29.85
C LEU A 279 -8.99 6.37 -29.52
N PHE A 280 -10.23 6.77 -29.23
CA PHE A 280 -10.53 8.17 -28.93
C PHE A 280 -9.97 8.63 -27.58
N ILE A 281 -9.88 7.76 -26.59
CA ILE A 281 -9.24 8.02 -25.29
C ILE A 281 -7.75 8.30 -25.48
N ILE A 282 -7.08 7.49 -26.31
CA ILE A 282 -5.67 7.69 -26.67
C ILE A 282 -5.50 9.03 -27.38
N VAL A 283 -6.35 9.33 -28.36
CA VAL A 283 -6.32 10.61 -29.09
C VAL A 283 -6.53 11.79 -28.15
N ARG A 284 -7.49 11.69 -27.21
CA ARG A 284 -7.76 12.71 -26.19
C ARG A 284 -6.55 12.98 -25.31
N TRP A 285 -5.90 11.93 -24.82
CA TRP A 285 -4.71 12.08 -23.98
C TRP A 285 -3.50 12.61 -24.77
N LEU A 286 -3.27 12.12 -25.99
CA LEU A 286 -2.21 12.62 -26.86
C LEU A 286 -2.42 14.10 -27.23
N GLY A 287 -3.67 14.48 -27.55
CA GLY A 287 -4.04 15.83 -27.95
C GLY A 287 -3.83 16.90 -26.87
N HIS A 288 -3.80 16.52 -25.59
CA HIS A 288 -3.53 17.44 -24.48
C HIS A 288 -2.10 18.02 -24.50
N ASP A 289 -1.09 17.25 -24.92
CA ASP A 289 0.30 17.71 -25.05
C ASP A 289 1.02 16.92 -26.15
N TRP A 290 0.58 17.10 -27.40
CA TRP A 290 1.06 16.33 -28.55
C TRP A 290 2.59 16.32 -28.67
N ASN A 291 3.20 17.50 -28.50
CA ASN A 291 4.65 17.70 -28.67
C ASN A 291 5.49 16.84 -27.71
N LYS A 292 5.00 16.58 -26.49
CA LYS A 292 5.72 15.74 -25.52
C LYS A 292 5.28 14.27 -25.54
N ARG A 293 4.15 13.97 -26.19
CA ARG A 293 3.48 12.66 -26.09
C ARG A 293 3.50 11.85 -27.39
N CYS A 294 3.86 12.45 -28.52
CA CYS A 294 3.91 11.79 -29.83
C CYS A 294 4.78 10.53 -29.83
N ASP A 295 5.86 10.50 -29.05
CA ASP A 295 6.77 9.34 -28.97
C ASP A 295 6.11 8.09 -28.34
N HIS A 296 4.97 8.26 -27.67
CA HIS A 296 4.24 7.18 -27.02
C HIS A 296 3.12 6.58 -27.88
N VAL A 297 2.87 7.15 -29.06
CA VAL A 297 1.81 6.74 -29.99
C VAL A 297 1.87 5.24 -30.29
N THR A 298 3.00 4.75 -30.79
CA THR A 298 3.25 3.32 -31.10
C THR A 298 2.97 2.41 -29.91
N LYS A 299 3.34 2.84 -28.69
CA LYS A 299 3.12 2.04 -27.48
C LYS A 299 1.63 1.96 -27.12
N LEU A 300 0.91 3.07 -27.22
CA LEU A 300 -0.50 3.14 -26.82
C LEU A 300 -1.44 2.49 -27.85
N ILE A 301 -1.14 2.58 -29.14
CA ILE A 301 -1.96 1.97 -30.20
C ILE A 301 -2.02 0.45 -30.05
N LYS A 302 -0.94 -0.19 -29.57
CA LYS A 302 -0.90 -1.64 -29.33
C LYS A 302 -1.87 -2.11 -28.25
N CYS A 303 -2.35 -1.20 -27.40
CA CYS A 303 -3.40 -1.52 -26.43
C CYS A 303 -4.79 -1.63 -27.08
N ILE A 304 -4.97 -1.16 -28.32
CA ILE A 304 -6.26 -1.16 -29.03
C ILE A 304 -6.50 -2.54 -29.67
N ARG A 305 -7.67 -3.11 -29.40
CA ARG A 305 -8.10 -4.42 -29.96
C ARG A 305 -8.90 -4.21 -31.24
N PHE A 306 -8.22 -3.89 -32.34
CA PHE A 306 -8.88 -3.59 -33.61
C PHE A 306 -9.82 -4.70 -34.09
N GLN A 307 -9.54 -5.97 -33.77
CA GLN A 307 -10.41 -7.11 -34.09
C GLN A 307 -11.77 -7.05 -33.37
N SER A 308 -11.87 -6.34 -32.25
CA SER A 308 -13.10 -6.12 -31.50
C SER A 308 -13.88 -4.88 -31.95
N MET A 309 -13.40 -4.15 -32.97
CA MET A 309 -14.14 -3.03 -33.54
C MET A 309 -15.10 -3.50 -34.63
N PRO A 310 -16.27 -2.85 -34.80
CA PRO A 310 -17.18 -3.11 -35.91
C PRO A 310 -16.49 -3.03 -37.29
N LEU A 311 -16.73 -4.04 -38.14
CA LEU A 311 -16.07 -4.14 -39.45
C LEU A 311 -16.34 -2.91 -40.34
N TRP A 312 -17.57 -2.39 -40.29
CA TRP A 312 -17.93 -1.16 -41.01
C TRP A 312 -17.05 0.02 -40.61
N TYR A 313 -16.71 0.15 -39.32
CA TYR A 313 -15.88 1.24 -38.82
C TYR A 313 -14.46 1.12 -39.38
N LEU A 314 -13.86 -0.07 -39.32
CA LEU A 314 -12.51 -0.33 -39.85
C LEU A 314 -12.40 0.00 -41.35
N LEU A 315 -13.47 -0.26 -42.13
CA LEU A 315 -13.52 0.02 -43.57
C LEU A 315 -13.71 1.51 -43.88
N CYS A 316 -14.54 2.22 -43.10
CA CYS A 316 -14.99 3.56 -43.43
C CYS A 316 -14.22 4.69 -42.73
N VAL A 317 -13.63 4.43 -41.55
CA VAL A 317 -13.07 5.47 -40.65
C VAL A 317 -12.07 6.40 -41.35
N ARG A 318 -11.26 5.89 -42.29
CA ARG A 318 -10.25 6.68 -43.02
C ARG A 318 -10.87 7.76 -43.93
N ARG A 319 -12.11 7.58 -44.37
CA ARG A 319 -12.83 8.48 -45.28
C ARG A 319 -13.77 9.42 -44.54
N GLU A 320 -14.37 8.92 -43.46
CA GLU A 320 -15.50 9.58 -42.79
C GLU A 320 -15.11 10.39 -41.55
N GLU A 321 -13.95 10.09 -40.94
CA GLU A 321 -13.49 10.84 -39.77
C GLU A 321 -13.04 12.26 -40.16
N SER A 322 -13.35 13.21 -39.30
CA SER A 322 -13.08 14.64 -39.50
C SER A 322 -12.02 15.19 -38.55
N HIS A 323 -11.77 14.52 -37.42
CA HIS A 323 -10.82 15.00 -36.42
C HIS A 323 -9.37 14.82 -36.88
N GLU A 324 -8.61 15.92 -36.91
CA GLU A 324 -7.26 15.98 -37.49
C GLU A 324 -6.29 14.97 -36.85
N LEU A 325 -6.27 14.89 -35.51
CA LEU A 325 -5.37 13.96 -34.82
C LEU A 325 -5.79 12.49 -35.03
N VAL A 326 -7.08 12.21 -35.17
CA VAL A 326 -7.53 10.83 -35.44
C VAL A 326 -7.07 10.44 -36.84
N LEU A 327 -7.29 11.31 -37.83
CA LEU A 327 -6.82 11.11 -39.20
C LEU A 327 -5.29 10.98 -39.26
N HIS A 328 -4.56 11.75 -38.47
CA HIS A 328 -3.10 11.66 -38.40
C HIS A 328 -2.65 10.28 -37.91
N LEU A 329 -3.27 9.76 -36.84
CA LEU A 329 -3.00 8.41 -36.34
C LEU A 329 -3.37 7.33 -37.36
N LEU A 330 -4.56 7.43 -37.99
CA LEU A 330 -5.04 6.47 -38.98
C LEU A 330 -4.17 6.43 -40.26
N LYS A 331 -3.48 7.54 -40.59
CA LYS A 331 -2.54 7.60 -41.71
C LYS A 331 -1.16 7.03 -41.39
N SER A 332 -0.86 6.75 -40.12
CA SER A 332 0.41 6.14 -39.76
C SER A 332 0.46 4.69 -40.28
N PRO A 333 1.60 4.24 -40.84
CA PRO A 333 1.71 2.92 -41.45
C PRO A 333 1.52 1.78 -40.45
N GLU A 334 1.87 2.01 -39.17
CA GLU A 334 1.67 1.04 -38.10
C GLU A 334 0.19 0.81 -37.80
N VAL A 335 -0.59 1.89 -37.63
CA VAL A 335 -2.05 1.79 -37.42
C VAL A 335 -2.73 1.21 -38.65
N ASP A 336 -2.32 1.64 -39.84
CA ASP A 336 -2.89 1.14 -41.09
C ASP A 336 -2.68 -0.38 -41.24
N GLY A 337 -1.48 -0.86 -40.91
CA GLY A 337 -1.17 -2.29 -40.85
C GLY A 337 -2.09 -3.05 -39.89
N LEU A 338 -2.26 -2.55 -38.66
CA LEU A 338 -3.12 -3.17 -37.64
C LEU A 338 -4.60 -3.21 -38.06
N ILE A 339 -5.10 -2.15 -38.70
CA ILE A 339 -6.47 -2.12 -39.22
C ILE A 339 -6.64 -3.14 -40.35
N ASN A 340 -5.69 -3.19 -41.29
CA ASN A 340 -5.75 -4.12 -42.42
C ASN A 340 -5.63 -5.58 -41.97
N GLU A 341 -4.80 -5.85 -40.96
CA GLU A 341 -4.70 -7.16 -40.32
C GLU A 341 -6.02 -7.56 -39.63
N ALA A 342 -6.65 -6.64 -38.89
CA ALA A 342 -7.95 -6.89 -38.28
C ALA A 342 -9.05 -7.15 -39.33
N ILE A 343 -9.09 -6.38 -40.41
CA ILE A 343 -10.03 -6.61 -41.53
C ILE A 343 -9.78 -7.98 -42.16
N ALA A 344 -8.53 -8.32 -42.46
CA ALA A 344 -8.16 -9.61 -43.04
C ALA A 344 -8.55 -10.77 -42.12
N HIS A 345 -8.31 -10.64 -40.82
CA HIS A 345 -8.71 -11.64 -39.82
C HIS A 345 -10.22 -11.81 -39.78
N ILE A 346 -10.98 -10.72 -39.57
CA ILE A 346 -12.45 -10.78 -39.50
C ILE A 346 -13.01 -11.40 -40.78
N THR A 347 -12.56 -10.95 -41.95
CA THR A 347 -13.07 -11.46 -43.23
C THR A 347 -12.69 -12.93 -43.47
N ALA A 348 -11.47 -13.35 -43.15
CA ALA A 348 -11.06 -14.76 -43.26
C ALA A 348 -11.92 -15.66 -42.37
N THR A 349 -12.12 -15.30 -41.10
CA THR A 349 -12.97 -16.08 -40.19
C THR A 349 -14.43 -16.13 -40.66
N MET A 350 -14.95 -15.06 -41.28
CA MET A 350 -16.29 -15.08 -41.88
C MET A 350 -16.41 -16.10 -43.02
N TYR A 351 -15.36 -16.24 -43.85
CA TYR A 351 -15.33 -17.22 -44.94
C TYR A 351 -15.18 -18.65 -44.44
N ASP A 352 -14.33 -18.88 -43.43
CA ASP A 352 -14.01 -20.22 -42.93
C ASP A 352 -15.13 -20.81 -42.05
N ASP A 353 -15.64 -20.03 -41.10
CA ASP A 353 -16.63 -20.50 -40.11
C ASP A 353 -18.09 -20.27 -40.56
N GLY A 354 -18.30 -19.57 -41.68
CA GLY A 354 -19.63 -19.11 -42.11
C GLY A 354 -20.33 -18.18 -41.12
N SER A 355 -19.59 -17.68 -40.12
CA SER A 355 -20.09 -16.83 -39.05
C SER A 355 -20.21 -15.38 -39.51
N SER A 356 -21.16 -14.66 -38.94
CA SER A 356 -21.27 -13.21 -39.17
C SER A 356 -20.09 -12.46 -38.53
N ALA A 357 -19.73 -11.29 -39.10
CA ALA A 357 -18.70 -10.41 -38.53
C ALA A 357 -18.94 -10.15 -37.04
N ASP A 358 -20.21 -9.95 -36.66
CA ASP A 358 -20.61 -9.67 -35.29
C ASP A 358 -20.30 -10.82 -34.33
N GLN A 359 -20.54 -12.06 -34.75
CA GLN A 359 -20.24 -13.26 -33.95
C GLN A 359 -18.74 -13.43 -33.72
N ILE A 360 -17.92 -13.10 -34.72
CA ILE A 360 -16.45 -13.19 -34.63
C ILE A 360 -15.92 -12.12 -33.66
N GLN A 361 -16.50 -10.92 -33.73
CA GLN A 361 -16.13 -9.81 -32.84
C GLN A 361 -16.52 -10.08 -31.39
N ILE A 362 -17.68 -10.71 -31.17
CA ILE A 362 -18.17 -11.15 -29.85
C ILE A 362 -17.39 -12.38 -29.34
N GLY A 363 -16.89 -13.24 -30.24
CA GLY A 363 -16.13 -14.44 -29.91
C GLY A 363 -14.63 -14.21 -29.71
N PHE A 364 -14.11 -13.02 -30.01
CA PHE A 364 -12.68 -12.73 -29.92
C PHE A 364 -12.18 -12.83 -28.48
N GLY A 365 -11.22 -13.74 -28.24
CA GLY A 365 -10.62 -13.95 -26.91
C GLY A 365 -9.91 -12.69 -26.42
N GLY A 366 -10.20 -12.29 -25.17
CA GLY A 366 -9.59 -11.09 -24.57
C GLY A 366 -10.32 -9.79 -24.90
N GLN A 367 -11.65 -9.77 -24.89
CA GLN A 367 -12.43 -8.53 -24.91
C GLN A 367 -12.43 -7.81 -23.56
N ARG A 368 -12.68 -6.50 -23.59
CA ARG A 368 -12.92 -5.69 -22.39
C ARG A 368 -14.33 -5.93 -21.86
N GLN A 369 -14.59 -5.39 -20.68
CA GLN A 369 -15.94 -5.32 -20.16
C GLN A 369 -16.73 -4.26 -20.95
N TRP A 370 -17.84 -4.65 -21.55
CA TRP A 370 -18.71 -3.75 -22.28
C TRP A 370 -19.79 -3.23 -21.33
N ILE A 371 -20.09 -1.93 -21.39
CA ILE A 371 -21.18 -1.32 -20.63
C ILE A 371 -22.28 -0.83 -21.57
N ARG A 372 -23.49 -0.79 -21.03
CA ARG A 372 -24.65 -0.14 -21.63
C ARG A 372 -24.96 1.13 -20.89
N ASP A 373 -24.64 2.26 -21.51
CA ASP A 373 -25.01 3.58 -21.04
C ASP A 373 -26.18 4.13 -21.89
N LYS A 374 -27.29 4.50 -21.23
CA LYS A 374 -28.46 5.10 -21.90
C LYS A 374 -28.23 6.54 -22.36
N SER A 375 -27.26 7.23 -21.76
CA SER A 375 -26.86 8.59 -22.12
C SER A 375 -25.87 8.63 -23.30
N CYS A 376 -25.40 7.46 -23.74
CA CYS A 376 -24.51 7.35 -24.89
C CYS A 376 -25.33 7.29 -26.20
N ASP A 377 -25.34 8.39 -26.94
CA ASP A 377 -26.16 8.57 -28.16
C ASP A 377 -25.80 7.64 -29.34
N TYR A 378 -24.58 7.09 -29.31
CA TYR A 378 -24.05 6.16 -30.31
C TYR A 378 -23.95 4.72 -29.80
N HIS A 379 -24.43 4.43 -28.59
CA HIS A 379 -24.39 3.07 -28.05
C HIS A 379 -25.32 2.15 -28.86
N HIS A 380 -24.71 1.17 -29.53
CA HIS A 380 -25.42 0.09 -30.20
C HIS A 380 -24.68 -1.23 -30.02
N LEU A 381 -25.43 -2.33 -29.89
CA LEU A 381 -24.87 -3.68 -29.92
C LEU A 381 -24.21 -3.95 -31.26
N ILE A 382 -23.12 -4.71 -31.23
CA ILE A 382 -22.48 -5.25 -32.43
C ILE A 382 -23.54 -6.02 -33.24
N GLY A 383 -23.70 -5.68 -34.53
CA GLY A 383 -24.73 -6.23 -35.40
C GLY A 383 -26.10 -5.56 -35.36
N CYS A 384 -26.28 -4.45 -34.63
CA CYS A 384 -27.53 -3.70 -34.67
C CYS A 384 -27.76 -3.08 -36.08
N PRO A 385 -28.93 -3.28 -36.72
CA PRO A 385 -29.20 -2.68 -38.04
C PRO A 385 -29.30 -1.14 -37.99
N ASN A 386 -29.42 -0.57 -36.78
CA ASN A 386 -29.46 0.86 -36.53
C ASN A 386 -28.14 1.38 -35.93
N THR A 387 -27.01 0.64 -36.06
CA THR A 387 -25.71 1.15 -35.62
C THR A 387 -25.46 2.53 -36.24
N ARG A 388 -25.24 3.52 -35.38
CA ARG A 388 -24.92 4.89 -35.80
C ARG A 388 -23.42 5.05 -35.98
N ASP A 389 -23.03 5.92 -36.90
CA ASP A 389 -21.63 6.31 -37.09
C ASP A 389 -21.11 6.98 -35.82
N ILE A 390 -20.09 6.39 -35.21
CA ILE A 390 -19.34 6.99 -34.12
C ILE A 390 -18.13 7.72 -34.69
N ARG A 391 -17.96 8.97 -34.27
CA ARG A 391 -16.84 9.86 -34.63
C ARG A 391 -16.33 10.52 -33.37
N TYR A 392 -15.14 11.09 -33.43
CA TYR A 392 -14.52 11.73 -32.26
C TYR A 392 -15.43 12.77 -31.58
N LYS A 393 -16.13 13.61 -32.36
CA LYS A 393 -17.07 14.62 -31.83
C LYS A 393 -18.23 14.04 -31.00
N HIS A 394 -18.71 12.83 -31.36
CA HIS A 394 -19.79 12.18 -30.63
C HIS A 394 -19.27 11.67 -29.28
N PHE A 395 -18.05 11.16 -29.26
CA PHE A 395 -17.35 10.78 -28.02
C PHE A 395 -17.12 11.99 -27.12
N GLU A 396 -16.68 13.13 -27.64
CA GLU A 396 -16.56 14.36 -26.84
C GLU A 396 -17.89 14.81 -26.24
N SER A 397 -18.97 14.77 -27.03
CA SER A 397 -20.33 15.11 -26.57
C SER A 397 -20.80 14.17 -25.44
N TYR A 398 -20.47 12.89 -25.54
CA TYR A 398 -20.76 11.92 -24.50
C TYR A 398 -19.94 12.16 -23.22
N LEU A 399 -18.64 12.49 -23.32
CA LEU A 399 -17.84 12.88 -22.16
C LEU A 399 -18.41 14.12 -21.45
N LEU A 400 -18.90 15.11 -22.20
CA LEU A 400 -19.58 16.28 -21.64
C LEU A 400 -20.88 15.88 -20.92
N THR A 401 -21.61 14.91 -21.47
CA THR A 401 -22.83 14.38 -20.85
C THR A 401 -22.49 13.68 -19.53
N LEU A 402 -21.42 12.87 -19.48
CA LEU A 402 -20.95 12.22 -18.26
C LEU A 402 -20.56 13.23 -17.16
N GLN A 403 -19.93 14.35 -17.53
CA GLN A 403 -19.61 15.41 -16.57
C GLN A 403 -20.84 16.07 -15.94
N GLN A 404 -22.00 16.00 -16.60
CA GLN A 404 -23.26 16.58 -16.11
C GLN A 404 -24.10 15.60 -15.29
N GLN A 405 -23.72 14.31 -15.23
CA GLN A 405 -24.45 13.31 -14.47
C GLN A 405 -24.21 13.44 -12.96
N SER A 406 -25.07 12.79 -12.16
CA SER A 406 -24.90 12.68 -10.71
C SER A 406 -23.62 11.91 -10.35
N THR A 407 -23.06 12.17 -9.16
CA THR A 407 -21.85 11.48 -8.65
C THR A 407 -21.92 9.96 -8.73
N ASP A 408 -23.08 9.38 -8.44
CA ASP A 408 -23.25 7.91 -8.35
C ASP A 408 -23.66 7.29 -9.69
N TYR A 409 -23.62 8.04 -10.80
CA TYR A 409 -24.14 7.60 -12.09
C TYR A 409 -23.44 6.34 -12.60
N TRP A 410 -22.12 6.28 -12.47
CA TRP A 410 -21.29 5.14 -12.88
C TRP A 410 -21.70 3.83 -12.16
N SER A 411 -22.20 3.92 -10.93
CA SER A 411 -22.65 2.75 -10.14
C SER A 411 -23.94 2.12 -10.70
N LYS A 412 -24.69 2.84 -11.55
CA LYS A 412 -25.94 2.38 -12.17
C LYS A 412 -25.76 1.78 -13.57
N LEU A 413 -24.58 1.93 -14.17
CA LEU A 413 -24.24 1.34 -15.47
C LEU A 413 -24.46 -0.18 -15.48
N GLN A 414 -24.97 -0.72 -16.58
CA GLN A 414 -25.15 -2.17 -16.69
C GLN A 414 -24.01 -2.75 -17.50
N LEU A 415 -23.39 -3.81 -16.98
CA LEU A 415 -22.50 -4.64 -17.80
C LEU A 415 -23.34 -5.32 -18.87
N LEU A 416 -22.82 -5.30 -20.09
CA LEU A 416 -23.48 -5.88 -21.23
C LEU A 416 -23.19 -7.39 -21.28
N ASP A 417 -24.23 -8.20 -21.20
CA ASP A 417 -24.12 -9.63 -21.53
C ASP A 417 -24.17 -9.78 -23.05
N LEU A 418 -23.04 -10.18 -23.64
CA LEU A 418 -22.90 -10.37 -25.08
C LEU A 418 -23.76 -11.54 -25.60
N ASN A 419 -24.23 -12.42 -24.72
CA ASN A 419 -25.13 -13.52 -25.08
C ASN A 419 -26.61 -13.11 -25.06
N ASP A 420 -26.95 -11.99 -24.42
CA ASP A 420 -28.31 -11.47 -24.38
C ASP A 420 -28.59 -10.62 -25.62
N THR A 421 -29.14 -11.26 -26.65
CA THR A 421 -29.53 -10.62 -27.93
C THR A 421 -30.80 -9.76 -27.83
N GLN A 422 -31.29 -9.45 -26.62
CA GLN A 422 -32.49 -8.62 -26.44
C GLN A 422 -32.29 -7.18 -26.94
N LYS A 423 -32.83 -6.93 -28.15
CA LYS A 423 -33.22 -5.64 -28.77
C LYS A 423 -32.41 -4.43 -28.30
N CYS A 424 -31.23 -4.25 -28.90
CA CYS A 424 -30.47 -3.00 -28.87
C CYS A 424 -31.36 -1.76 -29.07
N CYS A 425 -32.27 -1.84 -30.04
CA CYS A 425 -33.33 -0.85 -30.31
C CYS A 425 -34.68 -1.58 -30.27
N GLN A 426 -35.66 -1.06 -29.53
CA GLN A 426 -37.00 -1.63 -29.49
C GLN A 426 -37.81 -1.39 -30.78
N THR A 427 -37.28 -0.60 -31.72
CA THR A 427 -37.89 -0.27 -33.00
C THR A 427 -37.33 -1.14 -34.13
N GLY A 428 -38.23 -1.76 -34.90
CA GLY A 428 -37.90 -2.57 -36.07
C GLY A 428 -37.10 -1.79 -37.13
N LYS A 429 -36.45 -2.53 -38.02
CA LYS A 429 -35.66 -2.04 -39.16
C LYS A 429 -36.29 -0.77 -39.74
N VAL A 430 -35.65 0.39 -39.58
CA VAL A 430 -35.90 1.50 -40.49
C VAL A 430 -35.17 1.14 -41.77
N THR A 431 -35.90 0.53 -42.69
CA THR A 431 -35.37 0.24 -44.03
C THR A 431 -35.06 1.56 -44.73
N LEU A 432 -34.01 1.61 -45.54
CA LEU A 432 -33.64 2.73 -46.41
C LEU A 432 -34.80 3.28 -47.29
N ARG A 433 -35.94 2.57 -47.37
CA ARG A 433 -37.18 3.04 -48.00
C ARG A 433 -37.89 4.15 -47.23
N ASP A 434 -37.72 4.24 -45.91
CA ASP A 434 -38.43 5.21 -45.08
C ASP A 434 -37.77 6.61 -45.09
N ILE A 435 -36.52 6.70 -45.55
CA ILE A 435 -35.77 7.96 -45.66
C ILE A 435 -36.08 8.68 -46.99
N TYR A 436 -36.43 7.94 -48.05
CA TYR A 436 -36.73 8.49 -49.38
C TYR A 436 -38.22 8.75 -49.66
N GLN A 437 -39.10 8.63 -48.67
CA GLN A 437 -40.55 8.96 -48.81
C GLN A 437 -40.98 10.24 -48.06
N ARG A 438 -40.03 11.10 -47.67
CA ARG A 438 -40.33 12.40 -47.03
C ARG A 438 -39.96 13.62 -47.86
N GLU A 439 -39.70 13.42 -49.15
CA GLU A 439 -39.62 14.50 -50.14
C GLU A 439 -40.57 14.15 -51.29
N ASP A 440 -41.87 14.43 -51.08
CA ASP A 440 -42.85 14.70 -52.11
C ASP A 440 -43.74 15.86 -51.65
#